data_AF-A0A2G8S3W8-F1
#
_entry.id   AF-A0A2G8S3W8-F1
#
_cell.length_a   1.000
_cell.length_b   1.000
_cell.length_c   1.000
_cell.angle_alpha   90.00
_cell.angle_beta   90.00
_cell.angle_gamma   90.00
#
_symmetry.space_group_name_H-M   'P 1'
#
loop_
_entity.id
_entity.type
_entity.pdbx_description
1 polymer ?
#
loop_
_entity_poly.entity_id
_entity_poly.type
_entity_poly.pdbx_seq_one_letter_code
_entity_poly.pdbx_strand_id
1 'polypeptide(L)'
;MRDLDFWNKQDFEKHRTSSSAPRWRVALEEPRVVNSAAPVGLWRNCYDPGWLKKLDAPRRRLLKIINEDFDFTMPDYKDSIIKGEDGGGGEEGGEEGET
;
A
#
# COMPACT_ATOMS: atom_id res chain seq x y z
N MET A 1 4.67 -46.36 4.64
CA MET A 1 3.95 -45.49 3.67
C MET A 1 4.30 -44.06 4.06
N ARG A 2 4.87 -43.24 3.17
CA ARG A 2 5.21 -41.85 3.54
C ARG A 2 3.95 -40.99 3.41
N ASP A 3 3.63 -40.24 4.45
CA ASP A 3 2.45 -39.37 4.51
C ASP A 3 2.53 -38.23 3.49
N LEU A 4 1.37 -37.83 2.98
CA LEU A 4 1.20 -36.75 1.98
C LEU A 4 1.84 -35.43 2.47
N ASP A 5 1.81 -35.20 3.77
CA ASP A 5 2.39 -34.02 4.43
C ASP A 5 3.91 -33.95 4.32
N PHE A 6 4.60 -35.09 4.24
CA PHE A 6 6.06 -35.09 4.09
C PHE A 6 6.47 -34.66 2.68
N TRP A 7 5.69 -35.04 1.67
CA TRP A 7 5.88 -34.57 0.29
C TRP A 7 5.59 -33.07 0.18
N ASN A 8 4.47 -32.61 0.74
CA ASN A 8 4.09 -31.20 0.69
C ASN A 8 5.11 -30.29 1.39
N LYS A 9 5.68 -30.70 2.53
CA LYS A 9 6.73 -29.92 3.21
C LYS A 9 8.00 -29.79 2.37
N GLN A 10 8.46 -30.88 1.76
CA GLN A 10 9.65 -30.84 0.92
C GLN A 10 9.42 -30.04 -0.37
N ASP A 11 8.23 -30.14 -0.97
CA ASP A 11 7.87 -29.40 -2.16
C ASP A 11 7.78 -27.89 -1.86
N PHE A 12 7.15 -27.55 -0.74
CA PHE A 12 7.08 -26.18 -0.24
C PHE A 12 8.46 -25.59 0.07
N GLU A 13 9.37 -26.37 0.64
CA GLU A 13 10.74 -25.93 0.93
C GLU A 13 11.60 -25.78 -0.34
N LYS A 14 11.50 -26.71 -1.29
CA LYS A 14 12.27 -26.69 -2.55
C LYS A 14 11.78 -25.64 -3.54
N HIS A 15 10.48 -25.39 -3.56
CA HIS A 15 9.83 -24.41 -4.44
C HIS A 15 9.45 -23.12 -3.71
N ARG A 16 10.02 -22.89 -2.52
CA ARG A 16 9.97 -21.60 -1.84
C ARG A 16 10.75 -20.59 -2.67
N THR A 17 10.10 -20.06 -3.69
CA THR A 17 10.61 -18.93 -4.45
C THR A 17 10.85 -17.83 -3.44
N SER A 18 12.13 -17.52 -3.24
CA SER A 18 12.60 -16.39 -2.45
C SER A 18 11.70 -15.21 -2.77
N SER A 19 11.11 -14.64 -1.73
CA SER A 19 10.08 -13.60 -1.75
C SER A 19 10.16 -12.76 -3.02
N SER A 20 9.04 -12.66 -3.76
CA SER A 20 8.96 -11.75 -4.90
C SER A 20 9.51 -10.39 -4.50
N ALA A 21 10.69 -10.05 -5.01
CA ALA A 21 11.34 -8.80 -4.69
C ALA A 21 10.35 -7.64 -4.96
N PRO A 22 10.43 -6.52 -4.20
CA PRO A 22 9.57 -5.38 -4.42
C PRO A 22 9.55 -5.00 -5.91
N ARG A 23 8.38 -5.09 -6.52
CA ARG A 23 8.24 -4.83 -7.96
C ARG A 23 8.39 -3.33 -8.19
N TRP A 24 9.34 -2.95 -9.04
CA TRP A 24 9.42 -1.58 -9.53
C TRP A 24 8.23 -1.33 -10.47
N ARG A 25 7.37 -0.37 -10.11
CA ARG A 25 6.28 0.09 -10.99
C ARG A 25 6.80 1.21 -11.86
N VAL A 26 6.95 0.97 -13.16
CA VAL A 26 7.33 1.99 -14.16
C VAL A 26 6.05 2.55 -14.77
N ALA A 27 5.92 3.87 -14.81
CA ALA A 27 4.84 4.52 -15.54
C ALA A 27 5.03 4.26 -17.04
N LEU A 28 3.99 3.79 -17.72
CA LEU A 28 4.02 3.66 -19.18
C LEU A 28 4.03 5.06 -19.82
N GLU A 29 4.77 5.23 -20.92
CA GLU A 29 4.73 6.47 -21.72
C GLU A 29 3.31 6.75 -22.22
N GLU A 30 2.57 5.69 -22.59
CA GLU A 30 1.18 5.74 -23.00
C GLU A 30 0.30 4.86 -22.09
N PRO A 31 -0.30 5.42 -21.02
CA PRO A 31 -1.18 4.66 -20.16
C PRO A 31 -2.48 4.30 -20.90
N ARG A 32 -2.99 3.08 -20.67
CA ARG A 32 -4.33 2.70 -21.14
C ARG A 32 -5.37 3.50 -20.38
N VAL A 33 -6.02 4.43 -21.05
CA VAL A 33 -7.14 5.22 -20.49
C VAL A 33 -8.45 4.61 -20.94
N VAL A 34 -9.35 4.37 -19.99
CA VAL A 34 -10.71 3.89 -20.26
C VAL A 34 -11.69 4.99 -19.87
N ASN A 35 -12.66 5.28 -20.76
CA ASN A 35 -13.71 6.25 -20.49
C ASN A 35 -14.80 5.59 -19.62
N SER A 36 -14.53 5.45 -18.33
CA SER A 36 -15.49 4.95 -17.34
C SER A 36 -16.29 6.09 -16.71
N ALA A 37 -17.48 5.77 -16.19
CA ALA A 37 -18.25 6.72 -15.40
C ALA A 37 -17.43 7.22 -14.20
N ALA A 38 -17.55 8.51 -13.89
CA ALA A 38 -16.87 9.08 -12.74
C ALA A 38 -17.45 8.51 -11.43
N PRO A 39 -16.60 8.17 -10.46
CA PRO A 39 -17.05 7.69 -9.15
C PRO A 39 -17.85 8.78 -8.43
N VAL A 40 -18.82 8.37 -7.62
CA VAL A 40 -19.72 9.25 -6.88
C VAL A 40 -19.25 9.30 -5.42
N GLY A 41 -19.29 10.48 -4.79
CA GLY A 41 -19.03 10.64 -3.36
C GLY A 41 -17.57 10.77 -2.96
N LEU A 42 -16.66 11.08 -3.88
CA LEU A 42 -15.26 11.33 -3.52
C LEU A 42 -15.03 12.78 -3.06
N TRP A 43 -13.92 12.98 -2.36
CA TRP A 43 -13.39 14.31 -2.05
C TRP A 43 -13.05 15.11 -3.30
N ARG A 44 -13.10 16.43 -3.17
CA ARG A 44 -12.93 17.36 -4.29
C ARG A 44 -11.57 17.21 -4.97
N ASN A 45 -10.51 17.02 -4.20
CA ASN A 45 -9.15 16.83 -4.70
C ASN A 45 -8.89 15.46 -5.36
N CYS A 46 -9.84 14.53 -5.29
CA CYS A 46 -9.77 13.27 -6.04
C CYS A 46 -10.18 13.42 -7.51
N TYR A 47 -10.81 14.53 -7.90
CA TYR A 47 -11.21 14.80 -9.28
C TYR A 47 -10.26 15.80 -9.94
N ASP A 48 -10.09 15.69 -11.26
CA ASP A 48 -9.34 16.69 -12.01
C ASP A 48 -10.09 18.04 -12.00
N PRO A 49 -9.44 19.15 -11.57
CA PRO A 49 -10.11 20.45 -11.45
C PRO A 49 -10.48 21.04 -12.81
N GLY A 50 -9.74 20.71 -13.88
CA GLY A 50 -10.07 21.12 -15.25
C GLY A 50 -11.33 20.41 -15.77
N TRP A 51 -11.46 19.13 -15.46
CA TRP A 51 -12.62 18.31 -15.77
C TRP A 51 -13.86 18.76 -15.01
N LEU A 52 -13.75 19.06 -13.71
CA LEU A 52 -14.87 19.59 -12.91
C LEU A 52 -15.41 20.92 -13.44
N LYS A 53 -14.53 21.80 -13.95
CA LYS A 53 -14.93 23.08 -14.56
C LYS A 53 -15.73 22.88 -15.85
N LYS A 54 -15.47 21.81 -16.60
CA LYS A 54 -16.19 21.46 -17.83
C LYS A 54 -17.56 20.84 -17.57
N LEU A 55 -17.81 20.31 -16.36
CA LEU A 55 -19.10 19.72 -16.02
C LEU A 55 -20.17 20.77 -15.74
N ASP A 56 -21.38 20.52 -16.23
CA ASP A 56 -22.56 21.30 -15.88
C ASP A 56 -22.96 21.14 -14.40
N ALA A 57 -23.66 22.13 -13.84
CA ALA A 57 -24.07 22.19 -12.45
C ALA A 57 -24.94 20.99 -12.00
N PRO A 58 -25.94 20.51 -12.78
CA PRO A 58 -26.72 19.33 -12.41
C PRO A 58 -25.85 18.06 -12.35
N ARG A 59 -24.93 17.89 -13.30
CA ARG A 59 -24.01 16.73 -13.33
C ARG A 59 -23.07 16.74 -12.13
N ARG A 60 -22.55 17.91 -11.75
CA ARG A 60 -21.75 18.07 -10.52
C ARG A 60 -22.52 17.69 -9.26
N ARG A 61 -23.80 18.05 -9.17
CA ARG A 61 -24.67 17.66 -8.03
C ARG A 61 -24.87 16.15 -7.95
N LEU A 62 -25.00 15.46 -9.09
CA LEU A 62 -25.14 14.00 -9.13
C LEU A 62 -23.91 13.26 -8.61
N LEU A 63 -22.71 13.84 -8.74
CA LEU A 63 -21.47 13.25 -8.23
C LEU A 63 -21.36 13.29 -6.71
N LYS A 64 -22.21 14.04 -6.00
CA LYS A 64 -22.20 14.15 -4.51
C LYS A 64 -20.80 14.39 -3.94
N ILE A 65 -20.03 15.26 -4.59
CA ILE A 65 -18.65 15.55 -4.23
C ILE A 65 -18.59 16.11 -2.81
N ILE A 66 -17.70 15.56 -1.99
CA ILE A 66 -17.40 16.09 -0.66
C ILE A 66 -16.54 17.34 -0.87
N ASN A 67 -17.01 18.50 -0.37
CA ASN A 67 -16.36 19.80 -0.58
C ASN A 67 -15.09 20.02 0.26
N GLU A 68 -14.50 18.95 0.74
CA GLU A 68 -13.26 18.92 1.51
C GLU A 68 -12.17 18.25 0.67
N ASP A 69 -10.92 18.47 1.05
CA ASP A 69 -9.77 17.84 0.43
C ASP A 69 -9.34 16.65 1.29
N PHE A 70 -9.14 15.49 0.66
CA PHE A 70 -8.59 14.32 1.32
C PHE A 70 -7.11 14.53 1.66
N ASP A 71 -6.71 14.13 2.85
CA ASP A 71 -5.32 14.18 3.27
C ASP A 71 -4.54 12.98 2.70
N PHE A 72 -3.67 13.25 1.71
CA PHE A 72 -2.81 12.22 1.11
C PHE A 72 -1.50 12.01 1.87
N THR A 73 -1.31 12.66 3.02
CA THR A 73 -0.12 12.41 3.84
C THR A 73 -0.15 10.97 4.36
N MET A 74 0.94 10.24 4.10
CA MET A 74 1.13 8.94 4.75
C MET A 74 1.66 9.19 6.15
N PRO A 75 1.18 8.45 7.17
CA PRO A 75 1.77 8.53 8.49
C PRO A 75 3.23 8.08 8.43
N ASP A 76 4.11 8.77 9.17
CA ASP A 76 5.51 8.41 9.25
C ASP A 76 5.66 7.02 9.87
N TYR A 77 6.10 6.04 9.07
CA TYR A 77 6.23 4.64 9.51
C TYR A 77 7.20 4.47 10.69
N LYS A 78 8.09 5.44 10.91
CA LYS A 78 9.04 5.45 12.04
C LYS A 78 8.35 5.48 13.40
N ASP A 79 7.17 6.09 13.48
CA ASP A 79 6.41 6.19 14.74
C ASP A 79 5.58 4.95 15.01
N SER A 80 5.25 4.18 13.97
CA SER A 80 4.50 2.91 14.10
C SER A 80 5.36 1.73 14.57
N ILE A 81 6.69 1.82 14.50
CA ILE A 81 7.61 0.81 15.03
C ILE A 81 7.77 0.96 16.56
N ILE A 82 7.54 2.16 17.11
CA ILE A 82 7.73 2.46 18.54
C ILE A 82 6.47 2.13 19.37
N LYS A 83 5.31 1.93 18.73
CA LYS A 83 4.06 1.49 19.37
C LYS A 83 3.84 -0.04 19.28
N GLY A 84 4.90 -0.82 19.45
CA GLY A 84 4.79 -2.21 19.86
C GLY A 84 4.90 -2.28 21.39
N GLU A 85 3.77 -2.39 22.08
CA GLU A 85 3.75 -2.76 23.50
C GLU A 85 4.48 -4.09 23.70
N ASP A 86 5.53 -4.02 24.52
CA ASP A 86 6.01 -4.99 25.51
C ASP A 86 5.91 -6.49 25.19
N GLY A 87 7.07 -7.07 24.88
CA GLY A 87 7.25 -8.51 24.71
C GLY A 87 8.68 -9.02 24.84
N GLY A 88 9.42 -8.58 25.87
CA GLY A 88 10.46 -9.40 26.50
C GLY A 88 11.90 -9.25 26.00
N GLY A 89 12.65 -8.38 26.70
CA GLY A 89 13.86 -8.72 27.46
C GLY A 89 14.98 -9.53 26.80
N GLY A 90 16.15 -8.90 26.69
CA GLY A 90 17.44 -9.57 26.48
C GLY A 90 18.60 -8.60 26.25
N GLU A 91 18.87 -7.72 27.22
CA GLU A 91 20.22 -7.14 27.40
C GLU A 91 21.13 -8.21 28.00
N GLU A 92 22.25 -8.53 27.34
CA GLU A 92 23.59 -8.81 27.91
C GLU A 92 24.55 -8.67 26.72
N GLY A 93 25.68 -7.97 26.72
CA GLY A 93 26.42 -7.17 27.69
C GLY A 93 27.58 -6.52 26.92
N GLY A 94 28.02 -5.35 27.37
CA GLY A 94 29.03 -4.54 26.70
C GLY A 94 30.49 -4.95 26.95
N GLU A 95 31.36 -4.23 26.23
CA GLU A 95 32.77 -3.94 26.49
C GLU A 95 33.76 -5.14 26.45
N GLU A 96 34.99 -5.05 25.94
CA GLU A 96 35.92 -3.92 25.74
C GLU A 96 37.14 -4.43 24.92
N GLY A 97 38.07 -3.52 24.57
CA GLY A 97 39.26 -3.73 23.71
C GLY A 97 40.26 -4.80 24.18
N GLU A 98 41.46 -4.98 23.64
CA GLU A 98 42.37 -4.21 22.81
C GLU A 98 43.57 -5.16 22.55
N THR A 99 44.22 -5.02 21.39
CA THR A 99 45.59 -5.50 21.00
C THR A 99 46.01 -6.96 21.20
#